data_AF-A0A091C420-F1
#
_entry.id   AF-A0A091C420-F1
#
_cell.length_a   1.000
_cell.length_b   1.000
_cell.length_c   1.000
_cell.angle_alpha   90.00
_cell.angle_beta   90.00
_cell.angle_gamma   90.00
#
_symmetry.space_group_name_H-M   'P 1'
#
loop_
_entity.id
_entity.type
_entity.pdbx_description
1 polymer ?
#
loop_
_entity_poly.entity_id
_entity_poly.type
_entity_poly.pdbx_seq_one_letter_code
_entity_poly.pdbx_strand_id
1 'polypeptide(L)'
;MKKLSEFYYLLPIHLLCLAFFLNDFVIGSISEGSFSDIFVIIGVILTFPQIKKINYAQLLTFLIIMGIILSNIFLHLNFGGLSYEFSQSVSYVIKVPTYLLFFFNTYNFIIRNNLANKTLDLLSFYALIICILGIYINLAIPTGLPYEFLWAFTRQDAASYIFQGTSLIRMRSLASEPQYLGILLTTVLSLTYFNNIDFKIGKKKDLIITVCSFLTFSFSTIITLVFIKVIKIIKNDGLYKVINKKNYDLYICRYSSHYCFLGPILQYFYYSGVQFAKWGRYFRNS
;
A
#
# COMPACT_ATOMS: atom_id res chain seq x y z
N MET A 1 -15.76 -24.31 17.27
CA MET A 1 -14.29 -24.29 17.53
C MET A 1 -13.40 -24.06 16.29
N LYS A 2 -13.70 -24.58 15.09
CA LYS A 2 -12.80 -24.45 13.91
C LYS A 2 -12.53 -23.01 13.38
N LYS A 3 -13.48 -22.08 13.49
CA LYS A 3 -13.32 -20.71 12.96
C LYS A 3 -12.32 -19.87 13.76
N LEU A 4 -12.28 -20.05 15.08
CA LEU A 4 -11.41 -19.27 15.95
C LEU A 4 -9.93 -19.66 15.73
N SER A 5 -9.64 -20.95 15.58
CA SER A 5 -8.29 -21.43 15.25
C SER A 5 -7.81 -20.94 13.89
N GLU A 6 -8.71 -20.82 12.91
CA GLU A 6 -8.36 -20.28 11.59
C GLU A 6 -8.04 -18.78 11.66
N PHE A 7 -8.81 -18.01 12.44
CA PHE A 7 -8.54 -16.59 12.64
C PHE A 7 -7.15 -16.34 13.26
N TYR A 8 -6.81 -17.05 14.34
CA TYR A 8 -5.49 -16.91 14.97
C TYR A 8 -4.35 -17.32 14.02
N TYR A 9 -4.59 -18.32 13.18
CA TYR A 9 -3.61 -18.76 12.21
C TYR A 9 -3.38 -17.73 11.08
N LEU A 10 -4.41 -16.97 10.70
CA LEU A 10 -4.33 -15.90 9.70
C LEU A 10 -3.99 -14.53 10.31
N LEU A 11 -3.79 -14.45 11.62
CA LEU A 11 -3.57 -13.19 12.34
C LEU A 11 -2.40 -12.36 11.77
N PRO A 12 -1.23 -12.92 11.39
CA PRO A 12 -0.18 -12.12 10.76
C PRO A 12 -0.62 -11.43 9.45
N ILE A 13 -1.49 -12.09 8.68
CA ILE A 13 -2.02 -11.54 7.42
C ILE A 13 -3.03 -10.43 7.71
N HIS A 14 -3.88 -10.59 8.74
CA HIS A 14 -4.78 -9.53 9.21
C HIS A 14 -4.00 -8.30 9.68
N LEU A 15 -2.93 -8.50 10.45
CA LEU A 15 -2.06 -7.41 10.90
C LEU A 15 -1.38 -6.71 9.73
N LEU A 16 -0.92 -7.45 8.72
CA LEU A 16 -0.36 -6.87 7.50
C LEU A 16 -1.39 -6.02 6.74
N CYS A 17 -2.63 -6.50 6.61
CA CYS A 17 -3.70 -5.73 5.96
C CYS A 17 -4.05 -4.47 6.76
N LEU A 18 -4.16 -4.57 8.09
CA LEU A 18 -4.43 -3.43 8.96
C LEU A 18 -3.31 -2.40 8.90
N ALA A 19 -2.04 -2.82 8.98
CA ALA A 19 -0.89 -1.94 8.82
C ALA A 19 -0.93 -1.21 7.47
N PHE A 20 -1.21 -1.93 6.38
CA PHE A 20 -1.28 -1.35 5.04
C PHE A 20 -2.38 -0.29 4.88
N PHE A 21 -3.60 -0.56 5.37
CA PHE A 21 -4.74 0.35 5.20
C PHE A 21 -4.82 1.47 6.25
N LEU A 22 -4.19 1.31 7.41
CA LEU A 22 -4.18 2.28 8.51
C LEU A 22 -2.82 2.98 8.66
N ASN A 23 -1.97 2.97 7.63
CA ASN A 23 -0.66 3.62 7.68
C ASN A 23 -0.75 5.15 7.85
N ASP A 24 -1.82 5.77 7.34
CA ASP A 24 -2.05 7.21 7.43
C ASP A 24 -2.65 7.64 8.79
N PHE A 25 -3.03 6.70 9.65
CA PHE A 25 -3.64 7.00 10.94
C PHE A 25 -2.55 7.35 11.95
N VAL A 26 -2.62 8.55 12.53
CA VAL A 26 -1.66 9.04 13.52
C VAL A 26 -2.16 8.71 14.93
N ILE A 27 -1.25 8.28 15.81
CA ILE A 27 -1.58 8.00 17.21
C ILE A 27 -1.26 9.23 18.08
N GLY A 28 -2.30 9.99 18.43
CA GLY A 28 -2.23 11.05 19.45
C GLY A 28 -1.30 12.22 19.11
N SER A 29 -0.80 12.90 20.15
CA SER A 29 0.15 14.03 20.05
C SER A 29 1.60 13.59 19.81
N ILE A 30 1.85 12.29 19.69
CA ILE A 30 3.17 11.75 19.36
C ILE A 30 3.35 11.99 17.86
N SER A 31 4.02 13.08 17.52
CA SER A 31 4.20 13.63 16.16
C SER A 31 4.75 12.67 15.12
N GLU A 32 5.19 11.47 15.51
CA GLU A 32 5.85 10.50 14.63
C GLU A 32 5.21 9.11 14.63
N GLY A 33 4.22 8.80 15.48
CA GLY A 33 3.67 7.44 15.59
C GLY A 33 2.44 7.19 14.70
N SER A 34 2.42 6.09 13.94
CA SER A 34 1.25 5.65 13.14
C SER A 34 0.60 4.40 13.73
N PHE A 35 -0.70 4.21 13.51
CA PHE A 35 -1.41 2.97 13.87
C PHE A 35 -0.79 1.73 13.22
N SER A 36 -0.25 1.89 12.01
CA SER A 36 0.51 0.83 11.35
C SER A 36 1.70 0.34 12.19
N ASP A 37 2.39 1.23 12.91
CA ASP A 37 3.55 0.85 13.73
C ASP A 37 3.17 -0.18 14.80
N ILE A 38 2.00 -0.03 15.44
CA ILE A 38 1.50 -1.00 16.43
C ILE A 38 1.30 -2.38 15.79
N PHE A 39 0.61 -2.43 14.66
CA PHE A 39 0.32 -3.70 13.98
C PHE A 39 1.58 -4.36 13.45
N VAL A 40 2.54 -3.57 12.97
CA VAL A 40 3.85 -4.05 12.53
C VAL A 40 4.63 -4.64 13.70
N ILE A 41 4.72 -3.96 14.84
CA ILE A 41 5.46 -4.46 16.02
C ILE A 41 4.86 -5.77 16.52
N ILE A 42 3.53 -5.83 16.70
CA ILE A 42 2.84 -7.07 17.09
C ILE A 42 3.09 -8.16 16.04
N GLY A 43 3.02 -7.79 14.76
CA GLY A 43 3.28 -8.68 13.64
C GLY A 43 4.70 -9.25 13.65
N VAL A 44 5.72 -8.44 13.93
CA VAL A 44 7.11 -8.90 14.09
C VAL A 44 7.21 -9.90 15.23
N ILE A 45 6.62 -9.62 16.39
CA ILE A 45 6.65 -10.53 17.55
C ILE A 45 6.03 -11.88 17.19
N LEU A 46 4.85 -11.88 16.57
CA LEU A 46 4.15 -13.12 16.20
C LEU A 46 4.87 -13.91 15.11
N THR A 47 5.57 -13.24 14.20
CA THR A 47 6.26 -13.87 13.07
C THR A 47 7.75 -14.11 13.32
N PHE A 48 8.28 -13.70 14.49
CA PHE A 48 9.69 -13.81 14.88
C PHE A 48 10.30 -15.20 14.65
N PRO A 49 9.61 -16.33 14.93
CA PRO A 49 10.15 -17.66 14.66
C PRO A 49 10.48 -17.94 13.17
N GLN A 50 9.94 -17.15 12.24
CA GLN A 50 10.18 -17.29 10.80
C GLN A 50 11.41 -16.50 10.30
N ILE A 51 12.04 -15.66 11.14
CA ILE A 51 13.20 -14.82 10.76
C ILE A 51 14.38 -15.63 10.23
N LYS A 52 14.54 -16.88 10.69
CA LYS A 52 15.65 -17.77 10.27
C LYS A 52 15.62 -18.15 8.78
N LYS A 53 14.66 -17.65 8.00
CA LYS A 53 14.42 -18.03 6.60
C LYS A 53 14.54 -16.88 5.60
N ILE A 54 15.15 -15.75 5.99
CA ILE A 54 15.39 -14.65 5.05
C ILE A 54 16.34 -15.12 3.95
N ASN A 55 15.89 -15.05 2.69
CA ASN A 55 16.69 -15.46 1.54
C ASN A 55 17.63 -14.33 1.06
N TYR A 56 18.59 -14.67 0.19
CA TYR A 56 19.55 -13.70 -0.33
C TYR A 56 18.88 -12.53 -1.08
N ALA A 57 17.80 -12.79 -1.82
CA ALA A 57 17.07 -11.74 -2.55
C ALA A 57 16.38 -10.73 -1.61
N GLN A 58 15.81 -11.21 -0.49
CA GLN A 58 15.22 -10.37 0.56
C GLN A 58 16.30 -9.55 1.26
N LEU A 59 17.46 -10.15 1.56
CA LEU A 59 18.60 -9.44 2.12
C LEU A 59 19.12 -8.35 1.16
N LEU A 60 19.28 -8.67 -0.12
CA LEU A 60 19.69 -7.69 -1.12
C LEU A 60 18.68 -6.54 -1.23
N THR A 61 17.38 -6.85 -1.22
CA THR A 61 16.30 -5.86 -1.22
C THR A 61 16.40 -4.96 0.01
N PHE A 62 16.62 -5.54 1.20
CA PHE A 62 16.83 -4.80 2.43
C PHE A 62 18.01 -3.84 2.31
N LEU A 63 19.16 -4.33 1.85
CA LEU A 63 20.38 -3.53 1.68
C LEU A 63 20.19 -2.41 0.66
N ILE A 64 19.49 -2.64 -0.45
CA ILE A 64 19.19 -1.61 -1.44
C ILE A 64 18.32 -0.51 -0.84
N ILE A 65 17.23 -0.88 -0.16
CA ILE A 65 16.31 0.10 0.45
C ILE A 65 17.04 0.91 1.53
N MET A 66 17.78 0.23 2.41
CA MET A 66 18.56 0.91 3.45
C MET A 66 19.67 1.78 2.87
N GLY A 67 20.33 1.32 1.80
CA GLY A 67 21.31 2.11 1.07
C GLY A 67 20.71 3.40 0.52
N ILE A 68 19.54 3.33 -0.12
CA ILE A 68 18.83 4.52 -0.64
C ILE A 68 18.51 5.50 0.50
N ILE A 69 17.99 5.00 1.63
CA ILE A 69 17.64 5.83 2.79
C ILE A 69 18.89 6.49 3.37
N LEU A 70 19.94 5.71 3.64
CA LEU A 70 21.18 6.22 4.22
C LEU A 70 21.89 7.20 3.28
N SER A 71 21.88 6.94 1.97
CA SER A 71 22.38 7.90 0.96
C SER A 71 21.56 9.19 0.95
N ASN A 72 20.24 9.10 1.07
CA ASN A 72 19.37 10.28 1.14
C ASN A 72 19.67 11.12 2.39
N ILE A 73 19.77 10.47 3.56
CA ILE A 73 20.15 11.09 4.83
C ILE A 73 21.53 11.76 4.71
N PHE A 74 22.52 11.05 4.15
CA PHE A 74 23.85 11.58 3.94
C PHE A 74 23.85 12.81 3.03
N LEU A 75 23.11 12.77 1.91
CA LEU A 75 22.99 13.91 1.01
C LEU A 75 22.36 15.12 1.70
N HIS A 76 21.30 14.92 2.48
CA HIS A 76 20.66 16.03 3.19
C HIS A 76 21.51 16.59 4.34
N LEU A 77 22.27 15.75 5.03
CA LEU A 77 23.21 16.23 6.06
C LEU A 77 24.33 17.11 5.48
N ASN A 78 24.82 16.79 4.27
CA ASN A 78 25.93 17.52 3.66
C ASN A 78 25.47 18.70 2.77
N PHE A 79 24.30 18.60 2.15
CA PHE A 79 23.85 19.55 1.11
C PHE A 79 22.46 20.16 1.37
N GLY A 80 21.73 19.73 2.41
CA GLY A 80 20.33 20.06 2.64
C GLY A 80 20.05 21.42 3.30
N GLY A 81 21.08 22.10 3.83
CA GLY A 81 20.91 23.35 4.57
C GLY A 81 20.23 23.18 5.95
N LEU A 82 19.81 24.29 6.55
CA LEU A 82 19.28 24.36 7.93
C LEU A 82 17.88 23.73 8.13
N SER A 83 17.17 23.37 7.07
CA SER A 83 15.80 22.85 7.13
C SER A 83 15.71 21.33 7.27
N TYR A 84 16.82 20.64 7.53
CA TYR A 84 16.84 19.19 7.63
C TYR A 84 16.62 18.72 9.08
N GLU A 85 15.54 17.99 9.31
CA GLU A 85 15.22 17.40 10.61
C GLU A 85 15.83 16.00 10.77
N PHE A 86 16.96 15.94 11.46
CA PHE A 86 17.67 14.67 11.68
C PHE A 86 16.87 13.67 12.54
N SER A 87 16.10 14.14 13.52
CA SER A 87 15.27 13.30 14.39
C SER A 87 14.28 12.45 13.58
N GLN A 88 13.56 13.08 12.64
CA GLN A 88 12.63 12.36 11.76
C GLN A 88 13.35 11.28 10.95
N SER A 89 14.54 11.61 10.45
CA SER A 89 15.32 10.69 9.63
C SER A 89 15.80 9.46 10.42
N VAL A 90 16.20 9.63 11.68
CA VAL A 90 16.51 8.51 12.58
C VAL A 90 15.29 7.63 12.82
N SER A 91 14.11 8.23 12.98
CA SER A 91 12.83 7.49 13.12
C SER A 91 12.61 6.55 11.93
N TYR A 92 12.82 7.02 10.69
CA TYR A 92 12.69 6.18 9.49
C TYR A 92 13.76 5.09 9.36
N VAL A 93 14.99 5.36 9.81
CA VAL A 93 16.06 4.35 9.84
C VAL A 93 15.71 3.18 10.75
N ILE A 94 14.88 3.38 11.78
CA ILE A 94 14.37 2.31 12.64
C ILE A 94 13.14 1.66 12.00
N LYS A 95 12.17 2.47 11.57
CA LYS A 95 10.88 1.98 11.06
C LYS A 95 11.02 1.12 9.82
N VAL A 96 11.78 1.57 8.83
CA VAL A 96 11.85 0.85 7.54
C VAL A 96 12.39 -0.57 7.71
N PRO A 97 13.49 -0.81 8.46
CA PRO A 97 13.91 -2.16 8.81
C PRO A 97 12.83 -3.00 9.49
N THR A 98 12.11 -2.43 10.46
CA THR A 98 11.05 -3.16 11.18
C THR A 98 9.92 -3.58 10.24
N TYR A 99 9.50 -2.68 9.34
CA TYR A 99 8.47 -2.95 8.34
C TYR A 99 8.93 -4.01 7.33
N LEU A 100 10.16 -3.89 6.82
CA LEU A 100 10.73 -4.89 5.91
C LEU A 100 10.85 -6.26 6.57
N LEU A 101 11.28 -6.31 7.83
CA LEU A 101 11.38 -7.55 8.59
C LEU A 101 10.00 -8.20 8.75
N PHE A 102 8.99 -7.44 9.17
CA PHE A 102 7.62 -7.95 9.28
C PHE A 102 7.10 -8.47 7.94
N PHE A 103 7.33 -7.69 6.88
CA PHE A 103 6.90 -8.04 5.53
C PHE A 103 7.55 -9.34 5.04
N PHE A 104 8.86 -9.49 5.17
CA PHE A 104 9.57 -10.71 4.77
C PHE A 104 9.15 -11.91 5.60
N ASN A 105 9.00 -11.76 6.91
CA ASN A 105 8.54 -12.85 7.77
C ASN A 105 7.12 -13.30 7.39
N THR A 106 6.23 -12.34 7.13
CA THR A 106 4.85 -12.63 6.72
C THR A 106 4.81 -13.26 5.33
N TYR A 107 5.61 -12.77 4.39
CA TYR A 107 5.76 -13.39 3.07
C TYR A 107 6.24 -14.85 3.19
N ASN A 108 7.29 -15.10 3.97
CA ASN A 108 7.83 -16.44 4.19
C ASN A 108 6.79 -17.35 4.87
N PHE A 109 6.01 -16.81 5.80
CA PHE A 109 4.88 -17.50 6.42
C PHE A 109 3.80 -17.87 5.40
N ILE A 110 3.41 -16.94 4.51
CA ILE A 110 2.39 -17.16 3.48
C ILE A 110 2.82 -18.26 2.51
N ILE A 111 4.06 -18.20 2.01
CA ILE A 111 4.58 -19.18 1.04
C ILE A 111 4.71 -20.56 1.68
N ARG A 112 5.29 -20.65 2.89
CA ARG A 112 5.49 -21.92 3.59
C ARG A 112 4.17 -22.67 3.82
N ASN A 113 3.10 -21.93 4.07
CA ASN A 113 1.79 -22.47 4.41
C ASN A 113 0.81 -22.48 3.23
N ASN A 114 1.26 -22.13 2.01
CA ASN A 114 0.42 -22.03 0.81
C ASN A 114 -0.83 -21.14 0.99
N LEU A 115 -0.70 -20.03 1.72
CA LEU A 115 -1.83 -19.15 2.08
C LEU A 115 -2.05 -18.01 1.09
N ALA A 116 -1.37 -17.99 -0.05
CA ALA A 116 -1.36 -16.85 -0.96
C ALA A 116 -2.76 -16.48 -1.49
N ASN A 117 -3.61 -17.47 -1.78
CA ASN A 117 -5.02 -17.24 -2.15
C ASN A 117 -5.82 -16.57 -1.03
N LYS A 118 -5.65 -17.03 0.21
CA LYS A 118 -6.31 -16.42 1.38
C LYS A 118 -5.82 -15.00 1.62
N THR A 119 -4.52 -14.76 1.44
CA THR A 119 -3.93 -13.40 1.53
C THR A 119 -4.56 -12.45 0.53
N LEU A 120 -4.67 -12.83 -0.75
CA LEU A 120 -5.27 -11.97 -1.77
C LEU A 120 -6.77 -11.74 -1.54
N ASP A 121 -7.50 -12.74 -1.06
CA ASP A 121 -8.91 -12.57 -0.72
C ASP A 121 -9.11 -11.64 0.48
N LEU A 122 -8.30 -11.79 1.53
CA LEU A 122 -8.29 -10.88 2.69
C LEU A 122 -7.92 -9.46 2.27
N LEU A 123 -6.84 -9.28 1.50
CA LEU A 123 -6.44 -7.96 1.01
C LEU A 123 -7.56 -7.29 0.20
N SER A 124 -8.24 -8.05 -0.68
CA SER A 124 -9.39 -7.57 -1.44
C SER A 124 -10.59 -7.25 -0.55
N PHE A 125 -10.78 -8.01 0.53
CA PHE A 125 -11.84 -7.77 1.51
C PHE A 125 -11.61 -6.49 2.32
N TYR A 126 -10.39 -6.25 2.79
CA TYR A 126 -10.05 -4.98 3.46
C TYR A 126 -10.17 -3.79 2.51
N ALA A 127 -9.75 -3.93 1.24
CA ALA A 127 -9.96 -2.90 0.23
C ALA A 127 -11.46 -2.56 0.06
N LEU A 128 -12.33 -3.58 0.09
CA LEU A 128 -13.77 -3.39 0.03
C LEU A 128 -14.31 -2.64 1.25
N ILE A 129 -13.86 -2.97 2.47
CA ILE A 129 -14.24 -2.25 3.69
C ILE A 129 -13.88 -0.77 3.57
N ILE A 130 -12.65 -0.47 3.13
CA ILE A 130 -12.18 0.91 2.96
C ILE A 130 -12.98 1.63 1.87
N CYS A 131 -13.36 0.95 0.79
CA CYS A 131 -14.26 1.51 -0.23
C CYS A 131 -15.64 1.85 0.36
N ILE A 132 -16.23 0.96 1.17
CA ILE A 132 -17.54 1.18 1.81
C ILE A 132 -17.48 2.37 2.77
N LEU A 133 -16.44 2.47 3.60
CA LEU A 133 -16.21 3.62 4.47
C LEU A 133 -16.06 4.91 3.66
N GLY A 134 -15.38 4.84 2.52
CA GLY A 134 -15.25 5.97 1.61
C GLY A 134 -16.58 6.42 1.04
N ILE A 135 -17.39 5.50 0.52
CA ILE A 135 -18.73 5.79 -0.01
C ILE A 135 -19.60 6.42 1.06
N TYR A 136 -19.57 5.87 2.28
CA TYR A 136 -20.28 6.43 3.42
C TYR A 136 -19.87 7.88 3.68
N ILE A 137 -18.57 8.17 3.82
CA ILE A 137 -18.08 9.52 4.07
C ILE A 137 -18.48 10.47 2.92
N ASN A 138 -18.34 10.03 1.68
CA ASN A 138 -18.67 10.83 0.50
C ASN A 138 -20.15 11.25 0.48
N LEU A 139 -21.06 10.35 0.92
CA LEU A 139 -22.49 10.64 1.06
C LEU A 139 -22.82 11.43 2.33
N ALA A 140 -22.04 11.24 3.40
CA ALA A 140 -22.27 11.89 4.69
C ALA A 140 -21.98 13.39 4.64
N ILE A 141 -20.94 13.82 3.92
CA ILE A 141 -20.57 15.24 3.76
C ILE A 141 -21.74 16.12 3.26
N PRO A 142 -22.41 15.83 2.13
CA PRO A 142 -23.51 16.67 1.64
C PRO A 142 -24.82 16.48 2.42
N THR A 143 -24.99 15.36 3.14
CA THR A 143 -26.22 15.07 3.89
C THR A 143 -26.16 15.48 5.36
N GLY A 144 -24.98 15.86 5.87
CA GLY A 144 -24.77 16.23 7.28
C GLY A 144 -24.81 15.03 8.24
N LEU A 145 -24.58 13.79 7.76
CA LEU A 145 -24.46 12.63 8.63
C LEU A 145 -23.11 12.66 9.38
N PRO A 146 -23.02 12.13 10.61
CA PRO A 146 -21.80 12.18 11.40
C PRO A 146 -20.70 11.30 10.78
N TYR A 147 -19.55 11.87 10.43
CA TYR A 147 -18.42 11.13 9.85
C TYR A 147 -17.08 11.46 10.51
N GLU A 148 -17.04 12.50 11.33
CA GLU A 148 -15.85 13.09 11.93
C GLU A 148 -15.14 12.11 12.88
N PHE A 149 -15.88 11.18 13.48
CA PHE A 149 -15.32 10.12 14.32
C PHE A 149 -14.36 9.21 13.54
N LEU A 150 -14.57 9.01 12.23
CA LEU A 150 -13.65 8.26 11.37
C LEU A 150 -12.38 9.04 11.08
N TRP A 151 -12.39 10.36 11.29
CA TRP A 151 -11.25 11.25 11.04
C TRP A 151 -10.50 11.67 12.30
N ALA A 152 -11.00 11.33 13.48
CA ALA A 152 -10.34 11.65 14.75
C ALA A 152 -8.86 11.21 14.78
N PHE A 153 -8.51 10.20 13.99
CA PHE A 153 -7.17 9.62 13.87
C PHE A 153 -6.43 9.99 12.57
N THR A 154 -6.97 10.92 11.78
CA THR A 154 -6.40 11.37 10.49
C THR A 154 -6.35 12.89 10.41
N ARG A 155 -5.71 13.44 9.37
CA ARG A 155 -5.70 14.89 9.12
C ARG A 155 -7.14 15.40 8.87
N GLN A 156 -7.60 16.31 9.73
CA GLN A 156 -8.99 16.82 9.77
C GLN A 156 -9.32 17.88 8.72
N ASP A 157 -8.54 17.99 7.64
CA ASP A 157 -8.75 19.04 6.66
C ASP A 157 -9.89 18.69 5.68
N ALA A 158 -11.06 19.32 5.89
CA ALA A 158 -12.24 19.17 5.04
C ALA A 158 -12.00 19.67 3.60
N ALA A 159 -11.07 20.61 3.39
CA ALA A 159 -10.76 21.14 2.06
C ALA A 159 -10.17 20.07 1.13
N SER A 160 -9.56 19.02 1.68
CA SER A 160 -8.99 17.91 0.91
C SER A 160 -10.03 17.08 0.12
N TYR A 161 -11.32 17.17 0.48
CA TYR A 161 -12.43 16.51 -0.20
C TYR A 161 -12.97 17.31 -1.38
N ILE A 162 -12.79 18.63 -1.40
CA ILE A 162 -13.34 19.50 -2.42
C ILE A 162 -12.36 19.55 -3.60
N PHE A 163 -12.80 19.14 -4.78
CA PHE A 163 -11.98 19.27 -5.99
C PHE A 163 -11.90 20.73 -6.41
N GLN A 164 -10.83 21.45 -6.06
CA GLN A 164 -10.48 22.77 -6.60
C GLN A 164 -11.64 23.79 -6.63
N GLY A 165 -12.43 23.88 -5.55
CA GLY A 165 -13.55 24.83 -5.47
C GLY A 165 -14.82 24.43 -6.24
N THR A 166 -14.88 23.20 -6.78
CA THR A 166 -16.09 22.62 -7.37
C THR A 166 -16.93 21.89 -6.31
N SER A 167 -18.21 21.59 -6.62
CA SER A 167 -19.08 20.77 -5.78
C SER A 167 -18.74 19.28 -5.77
N LEU A 168 -17.69 18.86 -6.49
CA LEU A 168 -17.29 17.45 -6.59
C LEU A 168 -16.51 17.02 -5.35
N ILE A 169 -17.04 16.01 -4.66
CA ILE A 169 -16.45 15.41 -3.47
C ILE A 169 -15.57 14.24 -3.90
N ARG A 170 -14.26 14.34 -3.66
CA ARG A 170 -13.28 13.29 -3.96
C ARG A 170 -13.34 12.18 -2.92
N MET A 171 -13.11 10.94 -3.36
CA MET A 171 -13.00 9.80 -2.47
C MET A 171 -11.63 9.79 -1.79
N ARG A 172 -11.59 9.95 -0.46
CA ARG A 172 -10.38 9.70 0.36
C ARG A 172 -10.54 8.57 1.37
N SER A 173 -11.77 8.21 1.75
CA SER A 173 -12.04 7.25 2.83
C SER A 173 -11.24 7.60 4.10
N LEU A 174 -10.47 6.65 4.62
CA LEU A 174 -9.57 6.76 5.77
C LEU A 174 -8.19 7.34 5.43
N ALA A 175 -7.86 7.56 4.16
CA ALA A 175 -6.55 8.10 3.79
C ALA A 175 -6.46 9.59 4.11
N SER A 176 -5.26 10.09 4.38
CA SER A 176 -5.05 11.54 4.61
C SER A 176 -5.28 12.36 3.34
N GLU A 177 -5.04 11.77 2.16
CA GLU A 177 -5.27 12.37 0.85
C GLU A 177 -5.87 11.35 -0.15
N PRO A 178 -6.72 11.79 -1.10
CA PRO A 178 -7.31 10.90 -2.11
C PRO A 178 -6.31 10.10 -2.94
N GLN A 179 -5.12 10.67 -3.21
CA GLN A 179 -4.08 9.97 -3.96
C GLN A 179 -3.53 8.76 -3.21
N TYR A 180 -3.48 8.79 -1.88
CA TYR A 180 -3.02 7.65 -1.10
C TYR A 180 -4.03 6.50 -1.14
N LEU A 181 -5.33 6.79 -0.98
CA LEU A 181 -6.37 5.79 -1.19
C LEU A 181 -6.27 5.20 -2.61
N GLY A 182 -6.10 6.05 -3.62
CA GLY A 182 -5.94 5.62 -5.00
C GLY A 182 -4.76 4.67 -5.21
N ILE A 183 -3.60 4.97 -4.61
CA ILE A 183 -2.43 4.09 -4.65
C ILE A 183 -2.73 2.76 -3.93
N LEU A 184 -3.33 2.78 -2.74
CA LEU A 184 -3.68 1.56 -2.00
C LEU A 184 -4.58 0.64 -2.85
N LEU A 185 -5.66 1.19 -3.42
CA LEU A 185 -6.62 0.43 -4.22
C LEU A 185 -6.02 -0.09 -5.54
N THR A 186 -5.20 0.72 -6.23
CA THR A 186 -4.52 0.28 -7.47
C THR A 186 -3.45 -0.78 -7.20
N THR A 187 -2.79 -0.75 -6.04
CA THR A 187 -1.90 -1.82 -5.58
C THR A 187 -2.67 -3.12 -5.36
N VAL A 188 -3.83 -3.08 -4.68
CA VAL A 188 -4.69 -4.28 -4.53
C VAL A 188 -5.14 -4.83 -5.88
N LEU A 189 -5.59 -3.98 -6.81
CA LEU A 189 -5.97 -4.42 -8.15
C LEU A 189 -4.79 -5.04 -8.91
N SER A 190 -3.61 -4.43 -8.82
CA SER A 190 -2.39 -4.97 -9.46
C SER A 190 -2.06 -6.36 -8.92
N LEU A 191 -2.03 -6.52 -7.59
CA LEU A 191 -1.73 -7.80 -6.96
C LEU A 191 -2.77 -8.86 -7.31
N THR A 192 -4.05 -8.50 -7.40
CA THR A 192 -5.11 -9.44 -7.74
C THR A 192 -5.16 -9.82 -9.21
N TYR A 193 -4.68 -9.00 -10.15
CA TYR A 193 -4.66 -9.34 -11.58
C TYR A 193 -3.36 -9.98 -12.06
N PHE A 194 -2.24 -9.60 -11.47
CA PHE A 194 -0.91 -10.00 -11.90
C PHE A 194 -0.26 -11.03 -10.95
N ASN A 195 -1.06 -11.74 -10.16
CA ASN A 195 -0.58 -12.88 -9.40
C ASN A 195 -0.30 -14.10 -10.30
N ASN A 196 0.57 -14.99 -9.80
CA ASN A 196 0.96 -16.26 -10.45
C ASN A 196 0.20 -17.47 -9.90
N ILE A 197 -0.78 -17.28 -9.01
CA ILE A 197 -1.50 -18.35 -8.30
C ILE A 197 -2.94 -18.52 -8.82
N ASP A 198 -3.24 -17.94 -9.99
CA ASP A 198 -4.54 -17.93 -10.65
C ASP A 198 -5.72 -17.44 -9.78
N PHE A 199 -5.42 -16.63 -8.76
CA PHE A 199 -6.45 -15.99 -7.96
C PHE A 199 -7.23 -14.99 -8.82
N LYS A 200 -8.57 -15.07 -8.76
CA LYS A 200 -9.47 -14.16 -9.46
C LYS A 200 -10.33 -13.42 -8.46
N ILE A 201 -10.15 -12.11 -8.39
CA ILE A 201 -11.05 -11.25 -7.63
C ILE A 201 -12.47 -11.33 -8.19
N GLY A 202 -13.46 -11.44 -7.32
CA GLY A 202 -14.87 -11.49 -7.73
C GLY A 202 -15.30 -10.21 -8.45
N LYS A 203 -16.09 -10.34 -9.52
CA LYS A 203 -16.50 -9.21 -10.40
C LYS A 203 -17.08 -8.01 -9.63
N LYS A 204 -17.85 -8.25 -8.56
CA LYS A 204 -18.42 -7.20 -7.72
C LYS A 204 -17.34 -6.44 -6.92
N LYS A 205 -16.43 -7.16 -6.26
CA LYS A 205 -15.30 -6.54 -5.53
C LYS A 205 -14.43 -5.71 -6.48
N ASP A 206 -14.13 -6.29 -7.65
CA ASP A 206 -13.36 -5.63 -8.72
C ASP A 206 -14.00 -4.30 -9.17
N LEU A 207 -15.29 -4.34 -9.50
CA LEU A 207 -16.03 -3.16 -9.93
C LEU A 207 -16.03 -2.07 -8.85
N ILE A 208 -16.35 -2.42 -7.60
CA ILE A 208 -16.41 -1.46 -6.50
C ILE A 208 -15.04 -0.80 -6.28
N ILE A 209 -13.97 -1.59 -6.21
CA ILE A 209 -12.61 -1.07 -6.02
C ILE A 209 -12.22 -0.17 -7.20
N THR A 210 -12.55 -0.56 -8.43
CA THR A 210 -12.26 0.23 -9.63
C THR A 210 -12.98 1.59 -9.62
N VAL A 211 -14.27 1.59 -9.32
CA VAL A 211 -15.09 2.81 -9.25
C VAL A 211 -14.58 3.71 -8.13
N CYS A 212 -14.29 3.17 -6.95
CA CYS A 212 -13.76 3.96 -5.84
C CYS A 212 -12.38 4.55 -6.16
N SER A 213 -11.50 3.80 -6.83
CA SER A 213 -10.21 4.32 -7.32
C SER A 213 -10.40 5.49 -8.29
N PHE A 214 -11.38 5.41 -9.20
CA PHE A 214 -11.67 6.49 -10.13
C PHE A 214 -12.23 7.73 -9.43
N LEU A 215 -13.13 7.54 -8.46
CA LEU A 215 -13.73 8.60 -7.65
C LEU A 215 -12.74 9.33 -6.73
N THR A 216 -11.49 8.85 -6.60
CA THR A 216 -10.43 9.64 -5.95
C THR A 216 -10.11 10.92 -6.72
N PHE A 217 -10.42 10.97 -8.01
CA PHE A 217 -10.09 12.07 -8.94
C PHE A 217 -8.59 12.48 -8.89
N SER A 218 -7.71 11.52 -8.57
CA SER A 218 -6.26 11.71 -8.61
C SER A 218 -5.71 11.32 -9.96
N PHE A 219 -5.03 12.24 -10.64
CA PHE A 219 -4.46 12.02 -11.97
C PHE A 219 -3.52 10.80 -12.02
N SER A 220 -2.64 10.66 -11.02
CA SER A 220 -1.72 9.52 -10.93
C SER A 220 -2.45 8.19 -10.76
N THR A 221 -3.53 8.19 -9.98
CA THR A 221 -4.36 7.00 -9.75
C THR A 221 -5.13 6.60 -11.00
N ILE A 222 -5.73 7.56 -11.71
CA ILE A 222 -6.50 7.30 -12.94
C ILE A 222 -5.58 6.71 -14.01
N ILE A 223 -4.41 7.30 -14.24
CA ILE A 223 -3.42 6.77 -15.20
C ILE A 223 -3.03 5.34 -14.82
N THR A 224 -2.66 5.11 -13.56
CA THR A 224 -2.23 3.79 -13.09
C THR A 224 -3.36 2.76 -13.26
N LEU A 225 -4.60 3.15 -12.94
CA LEU A 225 -5.78 2.29 -13.11
C LEU A 225 -6.02 1.93 -14.58
N VAL A 226 -5.90 2.90 -15.50
CA VAL A 226 -6.02 2.66 -16.95
C VAL A 226 -4.96 1.67 -17.41
N PHE A 227 -3.69 1.88 -17.02
CA PHE A 227 -2.61 0.94 -17.34
C PHE A 227 -2.90 -0.47 -16.81
N ILE A 228 -3.31 -0.61 -15.55
CA ILE A 228 -3.66 -1.90 -14.94
C ILE A 228 -4.76 -2.59 -15.76
N LYS A 229 -5.81 -1.86 -16.17
CA LYS A 229 -6.94 -2.42 -16.93
C LYS A 229 -6.53 -2.80 -18.36
N VAL A 230 -5.74 -1.98 -19.04
CA VAL A 230 -5.20 -2.27 -20.37
C VAL A 230 -4.34 -3.54 -20.35
N ILE A 231 -3.40 -3.65 -19.39
CA ILE A 231 -2.54 -4.83 -19.27
C ILE A 231 -3.38 -6.08 -18.93
N LYS A 232 -4.42 -5.96 -18.10
CA LYS A 232 -5.36 -7.06 -17.81
C LYS A 232 -6.07 -7.55 -19.08
N ILE A 233 -6.55 -6.63 -19.92
CA ILE A 233 -7.22 -6.95 -21.19
C ILE A 233 -6.23 -7.66 -22.12
N ILE A 234 -5.02 -7.12 -22.30
CA ILE A 234 -3.96 -7.74 -23.12
C ILE A 234 -3.62 -9.16 -22.64
N LYS A 235 -3.55 -9.37 -21.32
CA LYS A 235 -3.30 -10.69 -20.71
C LYS A 235 -4.45 -11.67 -20.98
N ASN A 236 -5.71 -11.22 -20.92
CA ASN A 236 -6.89 -12.07 -21.07
C ASN A 236 -7.24 -12.38 -22.53
N ASP A 237 -7.09 -11.41 -23.43
CA ASP A 237 -7.55 -11.52 -24.83
C ASP A 237 -6.63 -12.37 -25.72
N GLY A 238 -5.65 -13.05 -25.14
CA GLY A 238 -4.77 -13.94 -25.90
C GLY A 238 -3.93 -13.21 -26.96
N LEU A 239 -3.78 -11.88 -26.89
CA LEU A 239 -2.76 -11.15 -27.67
C LEU A 239 -1.36 -11.73 -27.41
N TYR A 240 -1.14 -12.29 -26.22
CA TYR A 240 0.05 -13.10 -25.91
C TYR A 240 0.18 -14.36 -26.79
N LYS A 241 -0.92 -15.03 -27.15
CA LYS A 241 -0.92 -16.15 -28.12
C LYS A 241 -0.73 -15.68 -29.57
N VAL A 242 -1.10 -14.44 -29.89
CA VAL A 242 -0.89 -13.86 -31.23
C VAL A 242 0.57 -13.40 -31.42
N ILE A 243 1.18 -12.83 -30.38
CA ILE A 243 2.58 -12.39 -30.39
C ILE A 243 3.55 -13.58 -30.28
N ASN A 244 3.24 -14.62 -29.48
CA ASN A 244 4.09 -15.82 -29.36
C ASN A 244 4.03 -16.78 -30.56
N LYS A 245 3.23 -16.53 -31.59
CA LYS A 245 3.27 -17.36 -32.81
C LYS A 245 4.43 -17.00 -33.74
N LYS A 246 5.17 -15.91 -33.46
CA LYS A 246 6.42 -15.55 -34.14
C LYS A 246 7.56 -15.40 -33.13
N ASN A 247 8.23 -16.53 -32.84
CA ASN A 247 9.65 -16.65 -32.46
C ASN A 247 10.31 -15.45 -31.77
N TYR A 248 9.93 -15.14 -30.54
CA TYR A 248 10.89 -14.70 -29.51
C TYR A 248 10.29 -15.09 -28.14
N ASP A 249 10.91 -16.06 -27.47
CA ASP A 249 10.68 -16.34 -26.06
C ASP A 249 10.99 -15.06 -25.27
N LEU A 250 9.95 -14.27 -25.00
CA LEU A 250 10.05 -13.13 -24.13
C LEU A 250 10.08 -13.67 -22.69
N TYR A 251 11.29 -13.89 -22.19
CA TYR A 251 11.68 -14.32 -20.84
C TYR A 251 11.22 -13.37 -19.70
N ILE A 252 10.16 -12.57 -19.88
CA ILE A 252 9.74 -11.56 -18.90
C ILE A 252 8.97 -12.15 -17.71
N CYS A 253 8.41 -13.37 -17.80
CA CYS A 253 7.54 -13.90 -16.74
C CYS A 253 8.00 -15.18 -16.03
N ARG A 254 9.15 -15.78 -16.39
CA ARG A 254 9.64 -16.98 -15.68
C ARG A 254 10.59 -16.70 -14.51
N TYR A 255 11.17 -15.50 -14.43
CA TYR A 255 12.08 -15.09 -13.34
C TYR A 255 11.45 -14.18 -12.28
N SER A 256 10.14 -13.91 -12.33
CA SER A 256 9.46 -12.89 -11.51
C SER A 256 8.48 -13.46 -10.48
N SER A 257 8.80 -14.59 -9.84
CA SER A 257 8.05 -15.02 -8.65
C SER A 257 8.27 -14.09 -7.45
N HIS A 258 9.42 -13.39 -7.40
CA HIS A 258 9.76 -12.46 -6.33
C HIS A 258 9.43 -10.98 -6.63
N TYR A 259 9.54 -10.52 -7.89
CA TYR A 259 9.39 -9.09 -8.21
C TYR A 259 7.93 -8.63 -8.41
N CYS A 260 7.02 -9.54 -8.75
CA CYS A 260 5.61 -9.18 -8.98
C CYS A 260 4.87 -8.73 -7.70
N PHE A 261 5.30 -9.22 -6.53
CA PHE A 261 4.76 -8.81 -5.24
C PHE A 261 5.47 -7.56 -4.67
N LEU A 262 6.76 -7.39 -5.01
CA LEU A 262 7.61 -6.30 -4.53
C LEU A 262 7.41 -4.99 -5.30
N GLY A 263 7.11 -5.02 -6.60
CA GLY A 263 6.97 -3.81 -7.43
C GLY A 263 5.96 -2.78 -6.89
N PRO A 264 4.69 -3.17 -6.64
CA PRO A 264 3.67 -2.25 -6.10
C PRO A 264 3.98 -1.76 -4.67
N ILE A 265 4.70 -2.57 -3.88
CA ILE A 265 5.06 -2.26 -2.49
C ILE A 265 6.29 -1.35 -2.43
N LEU A 266 7.28 -1.58 -3.28
CA LEU A 266 8.40 -0.67 -3.51
C LEU A 266 7.91 0.66 -4.09
N GLN A 267 6.89 0.65 -4.95
CA GLN A 267 6.23 1.87 -5.40
C GLN A 267 5.56 2.60 -4.23
N TYR A 268 4.89 1.88 -3.31
CA TYR A 268 4.36 2.47 -2.07
C TYR A 268 5.44 3.11 -1.20
N PHE A 269 6.57 2.43 -0.96
CA PHE A 269 7.72 2.97 -0.21
C PHE A 269 8.42 4.13 -0.95
N TYR A 270 8.52 4.06 -2.27
CA TYR A 270 9.04 5.14 -3.10
C TYR A 270 8.14 6.38 -3.03
N TYR A 271 6.82 6.23 -3.06
CA TYR A 271 5.90 7.38 -2.96
C TYR A 271 5.85 7.98 -1.55
N SER A 272 5.96 7.17 -0.49
CA SER A 272 6.11 7.69 0.88
C SER A 272 7.45 8.39 1.09
N GLY A 273 8.53 7.92 0.44
CA GLY A 273 9.81 8.64 0.38
C GLY A 273 9.80 9.91 -0.49
N VAL A 274 9.04 9.93 -1.60
CA VAL A 274 8.90 11.11 -2.49
C VAL A 274 7.98 12.17 -1.88
N GLN A 275 7.01 11.78 -1.04
CA GLN A 275 6.24 12.72 -0.20
C GLN A 275 7.15 13.48 0.77
N PHE A 276 8.22 12.84 1.27
CA PHE A 276 9.27 13.48 2.07
C PHE A 276 9.96 14.63 1.32
N ALA A 277 10.24 14.44 0.02
CA ALA A 277 10.82 15.47 -0.84
C ALA A 277 9.84 16.61 -1.22
N LYS A 278 8.52 16.39 -1.09
CA LYS A 278 7.48 17.41 -1.31
C LYS A 278 7.13 18.18 -0.03
N TRP A 279 7.17 17.53 1.13
CA TRP A 279 6.94 18.19 2.42
C TRP A 279 7.99 19.25 2.73
N GLY A 280 9.26 19.01 2.38
CA GLY A 280 10.32 20.03 2.51
C GLY A 280 10.17 21.26 1.60
N ARG A 281 9.31 21.23 0.58
CA ARG A 281 9.03 22.42 -0.26
C ARG A 281 7.86 23.25 0.24
N TYR A 282 6.94 22.68 1.02
CA TYR A 282 5.78 23.41 1.55
C TYR A 282 6.16 24.39 2.66
N PHE A 283 7.28 24.17 3.36
CA PHE A 283 7.84 25.09 4.35
C PHE A 283 8.85 26.11 3.78
N ARG A 284 8.96 26.23 2.45
CA ARG A 284 9.78 27.27 1.81
C ARG A 284 9.01 28.52 1.41
N ASN A 285 7.67 28.45 1.38
CA ASN A 285 6.80 29.51 0.89
C ASN A 285 5.70 29.92 1.90
N SER A 286 5.89 29.61 3.18
CA SER A 286 5.10 30.10 4.32
C SER A 286 6.07 30.60 5.38
#